data_AF-A0A1G4J621-F1
#
_entry.id   AF-A0A1G4J621-F1
#
_cell.length_a   1.000
_cell.length_b   1.000
_cell.length_c   1.000
_cell.angle_alpha   90.00
_cell.angle_beta   90.00
_cell.angle_gamma   90.00
#
_symmetry.space_group_name_H-M   'P 1'
#
loop_
_entity.id
_entity.type
_entity.pdbx_description
1 polymer ?
#
loop_
_entity_poly.entity_id
_entity_poly.type
_entity_poly.pdbx_seq_one_letter_code
_entity_poly.pdbx_strand_id
1 'polypeptide(L)'
;MGYVTSGYATRPHKRARKVVRKVYYEHGKSSVDVNNDNTRIAGDGRPLRAKIRRLQLEDLDQDVLERIFLFSGRNSALAMVNQRFYHLLRPTPYLIHSYLRQNYICDINAAIMRECERSYQSRYVLAEAALDNSMFLQFLDENPHILDVVDEVAPLEDPEQVQESRSQAFIDNTLQDLSSPCCEVEVHLVSGKPLKDFPASIYRRPAIFFHNDIESGPVIYNQLLLRLHAFYAIQHSSWATEMVMQWFFEESPDRFHPLNINHLFCAINLILHISVENNRGFMDVHPLVQLIDHMYISLTSHLSQLLLCERLEDPVLISDRKGKIIVKFINKFYRNNLRALSEDALWRTLHRTKNPKLLETITKLGGKPSFNIMK
;
A
#
# COMPACT_ATOMS: atom_id res chain seq x y z
N MET A 1 -49.40 10.76 -7.76
CA MET A 1 -50.14 11.20 -8.96
C MET A 1 -50.13 12.72 -9.00
N GLY A 2 -49.75 13.30 -10.15
CA GLY A 2 -49.87 14.74 -10.44
C GLY A 2 -48.62 15.35 -11.11
N TYR A 3 -48.61 15.40 -12.44
CA TYR A 3 -47.67 16.18 -13.26
C TYR A 3 -48.20 17.61 -13.43
N VAL A 4 -47.32 18.63 -13.52
CA VAL A 4 -47.48 19.80 -14.43
C VAL A 4 -46.11 20.33 -14.86
N THR A 5 -46.02 20.64 -16.16
CA THR A 5 -44.89 21.05 -17.00
C THR A 5 -44.65 22.57 -17.09
N SER A 6 -43.39 22.90 -17.39
CA SER A 6 -42.85 24.00 -18.25
C SER A 6 -43.26 25.47 -17.99
N GLY A 7 -42.25 26.27 -17.62
CA GLY A 7 -42.19 27.71 -17.93
C GLY A 7 -40.89 28.03 -18.67
N TYR A 8 -40.99 28.35 -19.97
CA TYR A 8 -39.91 29.03 -20.70
C TYR A 8 -39.83 30.50 -20.24
N ALA A 9 -38.62 31.04 -20.10
CA ALA A 9 -38.40 32.49 -20.06
C ALA A 9 -37.72 32.94 -21.36
N THR A 10 -38.51 33.51 -22.27
CA THR A 10 -38.01 34.33 -23.37
C THR A 10 -37.71 35.74 -22.87
N ARG A 11 -36.48 36.24 -23.05
CA ARG A 11 -36.17 37.37 -23.99
C ARG A 11 -34.74 37.94 -23.83
N PRO A 12 -34.25 38.64 -24.88
CA PRO A 12 -32.84 38.81 -25.22
C PRO A 12 -32.28 40.18 -24.82
N HIS A 13 -30.95 40.25 -24.69
CA HIS A 13 -30.06 41.41 -24.55
C HIS A 13 -29.22 41.36 -23.26
N LYS A 14 -28.07 40.69 -23.34
CA LYS A 14 -26.91 41.08 -22.54
C LYS A 14 -25.72 41.23 -23.48
N ARG A 15 -25.34 42.47 -23.75
CA ARG A 15 -24.08 42.83 -24.42
C ARG A 15 -22.95 42.20 -23.62
N ALA A 16 -22.38 41.10 -24.10
CA ALA A 16 -21.14 40.56 -23.57
C ALA A 16 -19.98 41.44 -24.07
N ARG A 17 -19.20 41.99 -23.13
CA ARG A 17 -17.94 42.68 -23.39
C ARG A 17 -17.03 41.77 -24.22
N LYS A 18 -16.52 42.31 -25.33
CA LYS A 18 -15.50 41.68 -26.18
C LYS A 18 -14.26 41.37 -25.32
N VAL A 19 -14.01 40.09 -25.06
CA VAL A 19 -12.68 39.62 -24.61
C VAL A 19 -11.78 39.63 -25.85
N VAL A 20 -10.69 40.41 -25.80
CA VAL A 20 -9.82 40.78 -26.94
C VAL A 20 -8.70 39.77 -27.20
N ARG A 21 -8.62 38.65 -26.48
CA ARG A 21 -7.67 37.58 -26.82
C ARG A 21 -8.34 36.22 -26.82
N LYS A 22 -8.74 35.78 -28.00
CA LYS A 22 -8.87 34.37 -28.32
C LYS A 22 -7.46 33.85 -28.58
N VAL A 23 -6.97 32.94 -27.75
CA VAL A 23 -5.77 32.17 -28.05
C VAL A 23 -6.16 31.23 -29.19
N TYR A 24 -5.71 31.55 -30.39
CA TYR A 24 -5.86 30.69 -31.56
C TYR A 24 -4.82 29.58 -31.46
N TYR A 25 -5.27 28.33 -31.35
CA TYR A 25 -4.50 27.24 -31.94
C TYR A 25 -4.79 27.33 -33.44
N GLU A 26 -3.85 27.87 -34.20
CA GLU A 26 -3.91 27.88 -35.65
C GLU A 26 -4.01 26.42 -36.12
N HIS A 27 -5.14 26.09 -36.73
CA HIS A 27 -5.25 24.89 -37.54
C HIS A 27 -4.27 25.03 -38.70
N GLY A 28 -3.10 24.41 -38.56
CA GLY A 28 -2.19 24.16 -39.66
C GLY A 28 -2.95 23.44 -40.76
N LYS A 29 -3.38 24.19 -41.77
CA LYS A 29 -3.70 23.63 -43.08
C LYS A 29 -2.37 23.19 -43.67
N SER A 30 -1.99 21.95 -43.39
CA SER A 30 -0.98 21.26 -44.17
C SER A 30 -1.56 21.08 -45.58
N SER A 31 -1.30 22.06 -46.43
CA SER A 31 -1.31 21.91 -47.87
C SER A 31 -0.16 20.97 -48.20
N VAL A 32 -0.42 19.66 -48.13
CA VAL A 32 0.45 18.69 -48.77
C VAL A 32 -0.07 18.54 -50.18
N ASP A 33 0.54 19.29 -51.09
CA ASP A 33 0.52 19.00 -52.52
C ASP A 33 1.07 17.58 -52.70
N VAL A 34 0.18 16.59 -52.86
CA VAL A 34 0.51 15.31 -53.47
C VAL A 34 -0.35 15.18 -54.72
N ASN A 35 0.11 15.80 -55.79
CA ASN A 35 -0.24 15.39 -57.14
C ASN A 35 1.05 14.98 -57.84
N ASN A 36 1.37 13.69 -57.72
CA ASN A 36 2.02 12.96 -58.78
C ASN A 36 1.11 11.76 -59.11
N ASP A 37 0.46 11.87 -60.26
CA ASP A 37 -0.02 10.83 -61.17
C ASP A 37 -0.38 9.44 -60.62
N ASN A 38 -1.68 9.13 -60.61
CA ASN A 38 -2.31 8.20 -61.58
C ASN A 38 -3.61 7.62 -61.01
N THR A 39 -4.76 7.96 -61.61
CA THR A 39 -5.69 7.06 -62.31
C THR A 39 -7.16 7.52 -62.27
N ARG A 40 -7.68 7.69 -63.48
CA ARG A 40 -9.01 7.32 -63.97
C ARG A 40 -10.23 8.07 -63.42
N ILE A 41 -10.67 8.97 -64.30
CA ILE A 41 -12.06 9.37 -64.52
C ILE A 41 -12.98 8.14 -64.49
N ALA A 42 -13.93 8.13 -63.56
CA ALA A 42 -15.22 7.49 -63.71
C ALA A 42 -16.26 8.55 -63.35
N GLY A 43 -17.10 8.89 -64.32
CA GLY A 43 -18.12 9.92 -64.19
C GLY A 43 -19.17 9.51 -63.17
N ASP A 44 -19.37 10.35 -62.16
CA ASP A 44 -20.67 10.91 -61.86
C ASP A 44 -20.48 12.13 -60.96
N GLY A 45 -21.14 13.24 -61.32
CA GLY A 45 -20.94 14.55 -60.73
C GLY A 45 -21.55 14.69 -59.34
N ARG A 46 -20.97 14.02 -58.33
CA ARG A 46 -21.22 14.34 -56.92
C ARG A 46 -19.88 14.54 -56.23
N PRO A 47 -19.59 15.74 -55.68
CA PRO A 47 -18.45 15.86 -54.79
C PRO A 47 -18.69 14.87 -53.64
N LEU A 48 -17.79 13.90 -53.49
CA LEU A 48 -17.65 13.15 -52.25
C LEU A 48 -17.40 14.21 -51.17
N ARG A 49 -18.46 14.67 -50.52
CA ARG A 49 -18.36 15.36 -49.23
C ARG A 49 -17.60 14.37 -48.38
N ALA A 50 -16.30 14.59 -48.21
CA ALA A 50 -15.53 13.95 -47.16
C ALA A 50 -16.39 14.13 -45.91
N LYS A 51 -17.00 13.04 -45.43
CA LYS A 51 -17.71 13.07 -44.17
C LYS A 51 -16.64 13.48 -43.17
N ILE A 52 -16.66 14.75 -42.77
CA ILE A 52 -15.83 15.26 -41.69
C ILE A 52 -16.25 14.40 -40.50
N ARG A 53 -15.48 13.35 -40.24
CA ARG A 53 -15.68 12.50 -39.08
C ARG A 53 -15.51 13.44 -37.89
N ARG A 54 -16.54 13.54 -37.05
CA ARG A 54 -16.43 14.32 -35.82
C ARG A 54 -15.28 13.69 -35.03
N LEU A 55 -14.26 14.48 -34.73
CA LEU A 55 -13.16 14.04 -33.87
C LEU A 55 -13.75 13.53 -32.56
N GLN A 56 -13.52 12.27 -32.27
CA GLN A 56 -13.90 11.63 -31.02
C GLN A 56 -12.73 11.74 -30.04
N LEU A 57 -13.02 11.58 -28.74
CA LEU A 57 -11.96 11.54 -27.71
C LEU A 57 -10.92 10.45 -28.03
N GLU A 58 -11.38 9.35 -28.61
CA GLU A 58 -10.53 8.25 -29.07
C GLU A 58 -9.55 8.67 -30.18
N ASP A 59 -9.82 9.72 -30.96
CA ASP A 59 -8.94 10.15 -32.04
C ASP A 59 -7.72 10.95 -31.52
N LEU A 60 -7.63 11.20 -30.21
CA LEU A 60 -6.49 11.87 -29.59
C LEU A 60 -5.27 10.95 -29.47
N ASP A 61 -4.09 11.57 -29.48
CA ASP A 61 -2.82 10.90 -29.24
C ASP A 61 -2.77 10.30 -27.83
N GLN A 62 -2.01 9.22 -27.69
CA GLN A 62 -1.86 8.48 -26.43
C GLN A 62 -1.45 9.41 -25.28
N ASP A 63 -0.44 10.24 -25.47
CA ASP A 63 0.08 11.15 -24.44
C ASP A 63 -1.00 12.13 -23.94
N VAL A 64 -1.90 12.56 -24.83
CA VAL A 64 -3.00 13.46 -24.47
C VAL A 64 -4.05 12.69 -23.66
N LEU A 65 -4.37 11.46 -24.05
CA LEU A 65 -5.32 10.61 -23.33
C LEU A 65 -4.82 10.23 -21.94
N GLU A 66 -3.54 9.91 -21.81
CA GLU A 66 -2.89 9.65 -20.52
C GLU A 66 -2.95 10.90 -19.63
N ARG A 67 -2.62 12.09 -20.17
CA ARG A 67 -2.74 13.34 -19.40
C ARG A 67 -4.19 13.63 -18.97
N ILE A 68 -5.16 13.43 -19.85
CA ILE A 68 -6.58 13.57 -19.49
C ILE A 68 -6.94 12.61 -18.36
N PHE A 69 -6.47 11.37 -18.42
CA PHE A 69 -6.65 10.40 -17.35
C PHE A 69 -6.01 10.86 -16.03
N LEU A 70 -4.76 11.33 -16.06
CA LEU A 70 -4.08 11.86 -14.87
C LEU A 70 -4.86 13.00 -14.19
N PHE A 71 -5.41 13.93 -14.97
CA PHE A 71 -6.18 15.07 -14.45
C PHE A 71 -7.64 14.76 -14.13
N SER A 72 -8.15 13.60 -14.53
CA SER A 72 -9.54 13.22 -14.26
C SER A 72 -9.82 12.81 -12.81
N GLY A 73 -8.79 12.72 -11.96
CA GLY A 73 -8.96 12.52 -10.53
C GLY A 73 -9.11 11.06 -10.09
N ARG A 74 -9.19 10.85 -8.78
CA ARG A 74 -9.16 9.55 -8.07
C ARG A 74 -10.25 8.54 -8.48
N ASN A 75 -11.33 8.97 -9.15
CA ASN A 75 -12.50 8.16 -9.51
C ASN A 75 -12.72 8.03 -11.02
N SER A 76 -11.65 8.12 -11.81
CA SER A 76 -11.78 8.08 -13.27
C SER A 76 -12.19 6.71 -13.80
N ALA A 77 -13.35 6.64 -14.43
CA ALA A 77 -13.81 5.44 -15.13
C ALA A 77 -13.26 5.32 -16.57
N LEU A 78 -12.33 6.19 -16.99
CA LEU A 78 -11.88 6.27 -18.38
C LEU A 78 -11.34 4.95 -18.93
N ALA A 79 -10.60 4.19 -18.12
CA ALA A 79 -10.07 2.88 -18.51
C ALA A 79 -11.16 1.82 -18.77
N MET A 80 -12.39 2.03 -18.28
CA MET A 80 -13.52 1.12 -18.45
C MET A 80 -14.44 1.48 -19.63
N VAL A 81 -14.22 2.63 -20.27
CA VAL A 81 -15.13 3.15 -21.31
C VAL A 81 -15.07 2.33 -22.59
N ASN A 82 -13.87 1.93 -23.03
CA ASN A 82 -13.69 1.08 -24.20
C ASN A 82 -12.35 0.32 -24.15
N GLN A 83 -12.18 -0.62 -25.08
CA GLN A 83 -10.98 -1.46 -25.18
C GLN A 83 -9.71 -0.65 -25.49
N ARG A 84 -9.81 0.45 -26.24
CA ARG A 84 -8.66 1.31 -26.56
C ARG A 84 -8.12 2.02 -25.31
N PHE A 85 -9.00 2.63 -24.52
CA PHE A 85 -8.64 3.25 -23.24
C PHE A 85 -8.10 2.21 -22.28
N TYR A 86 -8.68 1.01 -22.22
CA TYR A 86 -8.12 -0.07 -21.40
C TYR A 86 -6.68 -0.42 -21.78
N HIS A 87 -6.37 -0.51 -23.08
CA HIS A 87 -5.01 -0.82 -23.53
C HIS A 87 -4.02 0.32 -23.30
N LEU A 88 -4.43 1.57 -23.54
CA LEU A 88 -3.58 2.75 -23.37
C LEU A 88 -3.35 3.11 -21.90
N LEU A 89 -4.39 2.98 -21.06
CA LEU A 89 -4.34 3.30 -19.64
C LEU A 89 -4.00 2.08 -18.78
N ARG A 90 -3.37 1.07 -19.38
CA ARG A 90 -2.89 -0.09 -18.63
C ARG A 90 -1.85 0.39 -17.61
N PRO A 91 -1.87 -0.12 -16.37
CA PRO A 91 -0.92 0.30 -15.36
C PRO A 91 0.52 -0.03 -15.77
N THR A 92 1.27 1.01 -16.13
CA THR A 92 2.72 0.96 -16.30
C THR A 92 3.37 1.68 -15.11
N PRO A 93 4.63 1.37 -14.75
CA PRO A 93 5.33 2.08 -13.67
C PRO A 93 5.30 3.61 -13.85
N TYR A 94 5.45 4.09 -15.09
CA TYR A 94 5.37 5.51 -15.43
C TYR A 94 3.98 6.11 -15.16
N LEU A 95 2.92 5.43 -15.61
CA LEU A 95 1.55 5.92 -15.45
C LEU A 95 1.12 5.87 -13.98
N ILE A 96 1.49 4.81 -13.26
CA ILE A 96 1.24 4.68 -11.82
C ILE A 96 1.94 5.80 -11.06
N HIS A 97 3.23 6.02 -11.30
CA HIS A 97 4.00 7.10 -10.67
C HIS A 97 3.36 8.46 -10.93
N SER A 98 3.05 8.76 -12.19
CA SER A 98 2.47 10.04 -12.59
C SER A 98 1.09 10.24 -11.97
N TYR A 99 0.27 9.19 -11.91
CA TYR A 99 -1.07 9.24 -11.32
C TYR A 99 -1.01 9.42 -9.80
N LEU A 100 -0.12 8.69 -9.12
CA LEU A 100 0.12 8.80 -7.69
C LEU A 100 0.59 10.21 -7.33
N ARG A 101 1.58 10.74 -8.07
CA ARG A 101 2.08 12.10 -7.87
C ARG A 101 1.02 13.17 -8.12
N GLN A 102 0.18 13.01 -9.15
CA GLN A 102 -0.82 14.00 -9.51
C GLN A 102 -2.05 13.99 -8.58
N ASN A 103 -2.44 12.81 -8.08
CA ASN A 103 -3.72 12.63 -7.38
C ASN A 103 -3.58 12.34 -5.89
N TYR A 104 -2.43 11.86 -5.41
CA TYR A 104 -2.24 11.45 -4.03
C TYR A 104 -1.10 12.17 -3.31
N ILE A 105 -0.15 12.76 -4.03
CA ILE A 105 0.88 13.61 -3.42
C ILE A 105 0.53 15.07 -3.72
N CYS A 106 0.35 15.87 -2.67
CA CYS A 106 0.09 17.30 -2.83
C CYS A 106 1.05 18.11 -1.97
N ASP A 107 1.50 19.25 -2.49
CA ASP A 107 2.10 20.28 -1.66
C ASP A 107 0.99 21.04 -0.93
N ILE A 108 0.92 20.91 0.40
CA ILE A 108 -0.12 21.57 1.20
C ILE A 108 0.10 23.08 1.33
N ASN A 109 1.29 23.59 0.96
CA ASN A 109 1.60 25.02 0.98
C ASN A 109 1.46 25.68 -0.41
N ALA A 110 0.93 24.98 -1.41
CA ALA A 110 0.89 25.48 -2.79
C ALA A 110 0.06 26.76 -2.97
N ALA A 111 -0.97 26.98 -2.14
CA ALA A 111 -1.74 28.23 -2.15
C ALA A 111 -0.91 29.42 -1.62
N ILE A 112 -0.09 29.20 -0.58
CA ILE A 112 0.78 30.21 0.03
C ILE A 112 1.86 30.68 -0.95
N MET A 113 2.33 29.79 -1.84
CA MET A 113 3.28 30.15 -2.90
C MET A 113 2.79 31.34 -3.73
N ARG A 114 1.48 31.44 -3.98
CA ARG A 114 0.87 32.53 -4.77
C ARG A 114 0.94 33.88 -4.05
N GLU A 115 1.07 33.85 -2.73
CA GLU A 115 1.00 35.02 -1.86
C GLU A 115 2.40 35.51 -1.44
N CYS A 116 3.37 34.60 -1.27
CA CYS A 116 4.72 34.93 -0.80
C CYS A 116 5.82 34.05 -1.42
N GLU A 117 6.36 34.44 -2.59
CA GLU A 117 7.44 33.69 -3.27
C GLU A 117 8.76 33.61 -2.48
N ARG A 118 9.05 34.58 -1.60
CA ARG A 118 10.39 34.71 -0.97
C ARG A 118 10.59 33.87 0.29
N SER A 119 9.53 33.38 0.91
CA SER A 119 9.57 32.56 2.15
C SER A 119 8.87 31.21 1.97
N TYR A 120 8.61 30.81 0.73
CA TYR A 120 7.88 29.58 0.43
C TYR A 120 8.74 28.35 0.71
N GLN A 121 8.16 27.41 1.45
CA GLN A 121 8.70 26.08 1.68
C GLN A 121 7.61 25.07 1.30
N SER A 122 7.90 24.22 0.31
CA SER A 122 7.02 23.12 -0.06
C SER A 122 6.92 22.11 1.09
N ARG A 123 5.73 21.56 1.29
CA ARG A 123 5.51 20.45 2.21
C ARG A 123 4.63 19.41 1.53
N TYR A 124 5.23 18.30 1.12
CA TYR A 124 4.53 17.28 0.35
C TYR A 124 3.88 16.27 1.28
N VAL A 125 2.60 16.04 1.08
CA VAL A 125 1.82 15.07 1.84
C VAL A 125 1.29 14.00 0.92
N LEU A 126 1.50 12.74 1.30
CA LEU A 126 0.87 11.58 0.68
C LEU A 126 -0.49 11.35 1.33
N ALA A 127 -1.55 11.34 0.52
CA ALA A 127 -2.88 10.98 0.96
C ALA A 127 -2.93 9.50 1.34
N GLU A 128 -3.38 9.22 2.57
CA GLU A 128 -3.46 7.86 3.15
C GLU A 128 -4.26 6.88 2.28
N ALA A 129 -5.28 7.36 1.56
CA ALA A 129 -6.07 6.56 0.62
C ALA A 129 -5.22 5.91 -0.50
N ALA A 130 -4.00 6.38 -0.75
CA ALA A 130 -3.07 5.71 -1.67
C ALA A 130 -2.68 4.31 -1.16
N LEU A 131 -2.55 4.16 0.16
CA LEU A 131 -2.13 2.92 0.82
C LEU A 131 -3.25 1.87 0.79
N ASP A 132 -4.51 2.24 0.57
CA ASP A 132 -5.60 1.27 0.41
C ASP A 132 -5.59 0.58 -0.95
N ASN A 133 -4.95 1.20 -1.96
CA ASN A 133 -4.84 0.63 -3.29
C ASN A 133 -3.62 -0.27 -3.40
N SER A 134 -3.85 -1.54 -3.65
CA SER A 134 -2.77 -2.52 -3.71
C SER A 134 -1.76 -2.33 -4.84
N MET A 135 -2.20 -1.75 -5.96
CA MET A 135 -1.31 -1.45 -7.08
C MET A 135 -0.32 -0.35 -6.68
N PHE A 136 -0.78 0.65 -5.94
CA PHE A 136 0.10 1.68 -5.38
C PHE A 136 1.00 1.12 -4.29
N LEU A 137 0.49 0.26 -3.40
CA LEU A 137 1.32 -0.41 -2.40
C LEU A 137 2.47 -1.20 -3.05
N GLN A 138 2.16 -2.04 -4.04
CA GLN A 138 3.19 -2.81 -4.74
C GLN A 138 4.19 -1.89 -5.46
N PHE A 139 3.70 -0.84 -6.13
CA PHE A 139 4.57 0.11 -6.81
C PHE A 139 5.47 0.88 -5.84
N LEU A 140 4.95 1.31 -4.68
CA LEU A 140 5.72 1.99 -3.63
C LEU A 140 6.71 1.05 -2.96
N ASP A 141 6.40 -0.24 -2.86
CA ASP A 141 7.30 -1.25 -2.31
C ASP A 141 8.51 -1.46 -3.22
N GLU A 142 8.27 -1.52 -4.54
CA GLU A 142 9.33 -1.57 -5.56
C GLU A 142 10.12 -0.25 -5.66
N ASN A 143 9.51 0.89 -5.29
CA ASN A 143 10.08 2.23 -5.43
C ASN A 143 9.98 3.04 -4.12
N PRO A 144 10.61 2.58 -3.02
CA PRO A 144 10.44 3.21 -1.72
C PRO A 144 10.94 4.66 -1.72
N HIS A 145 11.93 4.98 -2.57
CA HIS A 145 12.53 6.31 -2.77
C HIS A 145 11.55 7.45 -3.04
N ILE A 146 10.35 7.13 -3.54
CA ILE A 146 9.27 8.11 -3.71
C ILE A 146 8.86 8.76 -2.38
N LEU A 147 8.98 8.03 -1.27
CA LEU A 147 8.68 8.58 0.06
C LEU A 147 9.77 9.51 0.60
N ASP A 148 10.95 9.61 -0.02
CA ASP A 148 12.02 10.52 0.45
C ASP A 148 11.65 11.99 0.24
N VAL A 149 10.71 12.27 -0.66
CA VAL A 149 10.18 13.63 -0.89
C VAL A 149 8.86 13.89 -0.15
N VAL A 150 8.32 12.90 0.56
CA VAL A 150 7.06 12.99 1.30
C VAL A 150 7.36 13.35 2.75
N ASP A 151 6.88 14.51 3.19
CA ASP A 151 7.07 15.00 4.55
C ASP A 151 6.05 14.42 5.54
N GLU A 152 4.90 13.95 5.04
CA GLU A 152 3.78 13.52 5.86
C GLU A 152 2.86 12.52 5.14
N VAL A 153 2.22 11.63 5.89
CA VAL A 153 1.11 10.80 5.41
C VAL A 153 -0.14 11.13 6.23
N ALA A 154 -1.19 11.63 5.57
CA ALA A 154 -2.39 12.14 6.25
C ALA A 154 -3.68 11.80 5.48
N PRO A 155 -4.85 11.78 6.18
CA PRO A 155 -6.15 11.63 5.54
C PRO A 155 -6.53 12.91 4.78
N LEU A 156 -6.08 13.01 3.53
CA LEU A 156 -6.39 14.12 2.62
C LEU A 156 -7.54 13.75 1.68
N GLU A 157 -8.75 14.18 2.05
CA GLU A 157 -9.94 14.06 1.18
C GLU A 157 -9.95 15.16 0.12
N ASP A 158 -9.82 16.43 0.54
CA ASP A 158 -9.82 17.61 -0.33
C ASP A 158 -8.52 18.42 -0.15
N PRO A 159 -7.52 18.25 -1.05
CA PRO A 159 -6.26 18.98 -0.94
C PRO A 159 -6.42 20.48 -1.18
N GLU A 160 -7.40 20.92 -1.98
CA GLU A 160 -7.62 22.34 -2.26
C GLU A 160 -8.12 23.06 -1.01
N GLN A 161 -9.09 22.46 -0.31
CA GLN A 161 -9.60 23.00 0.95
C GLN A 161 -8.50 23.10 2.03
N VAL A 162 -7.62 22.11 2.12
CA VAL A 162 -6.50 22.12 3.08
C VAL A 162 -5.50 23.22 2.74
N GLN A 163 -5.17 23.39 1.46
CA GLN A 163 -4.28 24.46 0.99
C GLN A 163 -4.86 25.85 1.28
N GLU A 164 -6.15 26.07 1.00
CA GLU A 164 -6.83 27.33 1.28
C GLU A 164 -6.86 27.65 2.79
N SER A 165 -7.20 26.65 3.61
CA SER A 165 -7.21 26.79 5.07
C SER A 165 -5.84 27.16 5.62
N ARG A 166 -4.76 26.53 5.11
CA ARG A 166 -3.38 26.87 5.50
C ARG A 166 -2.97 28.25 5.01
N SER A 167 -3.37 28.67 3.82
CA SER A 167 -3.12 30.02 3.31
C SER A 167 -3.76 31.08 4.20
N GLN A 168 -5.02 30.85 4.59
CA GLN A 168 -5.73 31.74 5.50
C GLN A 168 -5.04 31.80 6.87
N ALA A 169 -4.66 30.65 7.43
CA ALA A 169 -3.92 30.57 8.69
C ALA A 169 -2.58 31.32 8.65
N PHE A 170 -1.88 31.29 7.50
CA PHE A 170 -0.65 32.02 7.27
C PHE A 170 -0.90 33.54 7.21
N ILE A 171 -1.92 33.99 6.49
CA ILE A 171 -2.33 35.41 6.43
C ILE A 171 -2.69 35.93 7.83
N ASP A 172 -3.42 35.13 8.61
CA ASP A 172 -3.87 35.47 9.95
C ASP A 172 -2.75 35.36 11.01
N ASN A 173 -1.51 35.03 10.61
CA ASN A 173 -0.33 34.83 11.47
C ASN A 173 -0.51 33.73 12.55
N THR A 174 -1.43 32.80 12.33
CA THR A 174 -1.62 31.61 13.18
C THR A 174 -0.67 30.49 12.79
N LEU A 175 -0.37 30.35 11.49
CA LEU A 175 0.67 29.45 10.98
C LEU A 175 1.98 30.23 10.79
N GLN A 176 2.89 30.13 11.77
CA GLN A 176 4.19 30.81 11.71
C GLN A 176 5.26 29.98 11.01
N ASP A 177 5.16 28.64 11.08
CA ASP A 177 6.13 27.71 10.52
C ASP A 177 5.47 26.86 9.41
N LEU A 178 5.89 27.09 8.17
CA LEU A 178 5.40 26.36 6.99
C LEU A 178 5.79 24.88 7.00
N SER A 179 6.78 24.49 7.82
CA SER A 179 7.15 23.10 8.03
C SER A 179 6.20 22.37 8.98
N SER A 180 5.28 23.08 9.66
CA SER A 180 4.32 22.47 10.58
C SER A 180 3.38 21.49 9.85
N PRO A 181 3.13 20.29 10.43
CA PRO A 181 2.31 19.25 9.82
C PRO A 181 0.86 19.70 9.62
N CYS A 182 0.15 19.04 8.70
CA CYS A 182 -1.30 19.26 8.56
C CYS A 182 -2.10 18.46 9.59
N CYS A 183 -1.55 17.33 10.05
CA CYS A 183 -2.10 16.49 11.09
C CYS A 183 -1.02 16.18 12.13
N GLU A 184 -1.27 16.49 13.40
CA GLU A 184 -0.35 16.14 14.47
C GLU A 184 -0.29 14.62 14.63
N VAL A 185 0.93 14.06 14.60
CA VAL A 185 1.15 12.65 14.86
C VAL A 185 1.21 12.44 16.36
N GLU A 186 0.18 11.82 16.93
CA GLU A 186 0.21 11.41 18.32
C GLU A 186 1.29 10.33 18.53
N VAL A 187 2.14 10.53 19.54
CA VAL A 187 3.24 9.62 19.85
C VAL A 187 3.07 8.99 21.22
N HIS A 188 3.42 7.71 21.31
CA HIS A 188 3.40 6.98 22.56
C HIS A 188 4.53 7.47 23.48
N LEU A 189 4.18 7.95 24.68
CA LEU A 189 5.10 8.62 25.61
C LEU A 189 6.36 7.81 25.95
N VAL A 190 6.26 6.48 26.00
CA VAL A 190 7.37 5.61 26.44
C VAL A 190 8.23 5.14 25.27
N SER A 191 7.64 4.92 24.09
CA SER A 191 8.37 4.39 22.92
C SER A 191 8.78 5.45 21.92
N GLY A 192 8.18 6.65 21.98
CA GLY A 192 8.37 7.70 20.99
C GLY A 192 7.85 7.33 19.60
N LYS A 193 7.06 6.25 19.49
CA LYS A 193 6.52 5.74 18.23
C LYS A 193 5.11 6.28 17.99
N PRO A 194 4.66 6.39 16.72
CA PRO A 194 3.30 6.81 16.40
C PRO A 194 2.23 5.92 17.08
N LEU A 195 1.14 6.52 17.54
CA LEU A 195 -0.05 5.79 18.02
C LEU A 195 -0.98 5.37 16.88
N LYS A 196 -0.73 5.86 15.67
CA LYS A 196 -1.47 5.49 14.47
C LYS A 196 -1.03 4.10 14.00
N ASP A 197 -1.99 3.20 13.80
CA ASP A 197 -1.71 1.86 13.25
C ASP A 197 -1.57 1.89 11.73
N PHE A 198 -0.80 0.95 11.19
CA PHE A 198 -0.70 0.77 9.74
C PHE A 198 -2.09 0.49 9.12
N PRO A 199 -2.35 0.98 7.89
CA PRO A 199 -3.59 0.69 7.18
C PRO A 199 -3.87 -0.82 7.05
N ALA A 200 -5.16 -1.19 7.11
CA ALA A 200 -5.59 -2.59 7.02
C ALA A 200 -5.13 -3.29 5.72
N SER A 201 -4.95 -2.53 4.64
CA SER A 201 -4.41 -3.02 3.37
C SER A 201 -3.02 -3.64 3.48
N ILE A 202 -2.19 -3.15 4.41
CA ILE A 202 -0.85 -3.69 4.68
C ILE A 202 -0.95 -5.08 5.31
N TYR A 203 -1.81 -5.23 6.31
CA TYR A 203 -2.04 -6.51 6.99
C TYR A 203 -2.70 -7.56 6.09
N ARG A 204 -3.53 -7.13 5.13
CA ARG A 204 -4.19 -8.04 4.18
C ARG A 204 -3.26 -8.63 3.13
N ARG A 205 -2.04 -8.10 2.97
CA ARG A 205 -1.10 -8.55 1.92
C ARG A 205 0.32 -8.72 2.45
N PRO A 206 0.54 -9.67 3.37
CA PRO A 206 1.88 -9.91 3.92
C PRO A 206 2.94 -10.22 2.86
N ALA A 207 2.54 -10.84 1.74
CA ALA A 207 3.42 -11.18 0.62
C ALA A 207 4.18 -9.98 0.03
N ILE A 208 3.59 -8.78 0.03
CA ILE A 208 4.26 -7.59 -0.51
C ILE A 208 5.45 -7.22 0.40
N PHE A 209 5.24 -7.27 1.72
CA PHE A 209 6.19 -6.66 2.65
C PHE A 209 7.15 -7.63 3.31
N PHE A 210 6.78 -8.91 3.41
CA PHE A 210 7.54 -9.92 4.14
C PHE A 210 8.16 -10.98 3.25
N HIS A 211 8.00 -10.85 1.92
CA HIS A 211 8.80 -11.60 0.97
C HIS A 211 10.23 -11.02 0.95
N ASN A 212 11.20 -11.84 1.34
CA ASN A 212 12.60 -11.43 1.40
C ASN A 212 13.41 -12.50 0.67
N ASP A 213 14.17 -12.15 -0.36
CA ASP A 213 15.02 -13.13 -1.03
C ASP A 213 16.35 -13.28 -0.27
N ILE A 214 16.34 -14.11 0.78
CA ILE A 214 17.50 -14.36 1.64
C ILE A 214 18.60 -15.16 0.90
N GLU A 215 18.29 -15.75 -0.26
CA GLU A 215 19.28 -16.47 -1.07
C GLU A 215 20.13 -15.51 -1.91
N SER A 216 19.53 -14.39 -2.35
CA SER A 216 20.20 -13.36 -3.16
C SER A 216 21.12 -12.43 -2.37
N GLY A 217 20.97 -12.32 -1.04
CA GLY A 217 21.71 -11.36 -0.24
C GLY A 217 21.38 -11.36 1.25
N PRO A 218 22.00 -10.45 2.04
CA PRO A 218 21.65 -10.28 3.44
C PRO A 218 20.18 -9.87 3.57
N VAL A 219 19.54 -10.27 4.68
CA VAL A 219 18.16 -9.89 4.98
C VAL A 219 18.06 -8.37 5.08
N ILE A 220 17.38 -7.75 4.11
CA ILE A 220 17.06 -6.32 4.13
C ILE A 220 15.61 -6.19 4.61
N TYR A 221 15.38 -5.45 5.70
CA TYR A 221 14.02 -5.13 6.12
C TYR A 221 13.31 -4.33 5.04
N ASN A 222 12.01 -4.55 4.92
CA ASN A 222 11.18 -3.87 3.93
C ASN A 222 11.29 -2.35 4.07
N GLN A 223 11.81 -1.70 3.03
CA GLN A 223 12.13 -0.27 3.08
C GLN A 223 10.88 0.61 3.11
N LEU A 224 9.79 0.17 2.48
CA LEU A 224 8.52 0.87 2.52
C LEU A 224 7.96 0.92 3.95
N LEU A 225 7.88 -0.23 4.63
CA LEU A 225 7.43 -0.29 6.03
C LEU A 225 8.31 0.55 6.96
N LEU A 226 9.64 0.53 6.78
CA LEU A 226 10.55 1.32 7.60
C LEU A 226 10.35 2.84 7.42
N ARG A 227 10.02 3.29 6.20
CA ARG A 227 9.75 4.71 5.91
C ARG A 227 8.39 5.12 6.44
N LEU A 228 7.38 4.28 6.26
CA LEU A 228 6.05 4.48 6.83
C LEU A 228 6.07 4.45 8.37
N HIS A 229 7.08 3.84 8.99
CA HIS A 229 7.22 3.79 10.44
C HIS A 229 7.37 5.19 11.09
N ALA A 230 7.74 6.21 10.31
CA ALA A 230 7.73 7.59 10.79
C ALA A 230 6.31 8.10 11.10
N PHE A 231 5.29 7.52 10.47
CA PHE A 231 3.89 7.94 10.57
C PHE A 231 3.00 6.88 11.25
N TYR A 232 3.43 5.61 11.23
CA TYR A 232 2.67 4.46 11.70
C TYR A 232 3.51 3.57 12.61
N ALA A 233 2.85 2.86 13.54
CA ALA A 233 3.47 1.76 14.26
C ALA A 233 2.45 0.66 14.49
N ILE A 234 2.91 -0.60 14.49
CA ILE A 234 2.05 -1.74 14.77
C ILE A 234 1.57 -1.66 16.22
N GLN A 235 0.26 -1.50 16.41
CA GLN A 235 -0.32 -1.40 17.76
C GLN A 235 -0.43 -2.76 18.45
N HIS A 236 -0.64 -3.84 17.68
CA HIS A 236 -0.84 -5.19 18.18
C HIS A 236 0.13 -6.18 17.52
N SER A 237 1.33 -6.31 18.09
CA SER A 237 2.43 -7.11 17.51
C SER A 237 2.10 -8.60 17.40
N SER A 238 1.40 -9.15 18.40
CA SER A 238 1.00 -10.56 18.44
C SER A 238 0.00 -10.89 17.33
N TRP A 239 -1.03 -10.07 17.15
CA TRP A 239 -2.01 -10.23 16.09
C TRP A 239 -1.36 -10.10 14.69
N ALA A 240 -0.52 -9.09 14.47
CA ALA A 240 0.20 -8.95 13.20
C ALA A 240 1.10 -10.15 12.91
N THR A 241 1.72 -10.72 13.95
CA THR A 241 2.56 -11.92 13.85
C THR A 241 1.74 -13.15 13.47
N GLU A 242 0.56 -13.33 14.05
CA GLU A 242 -0.36 -14.42 13.68
C GLU A 242 -0.76 -14.34 12.21
N MET A 243 -1.09 -13.15 11.71
CA MET A 243 -1.42 -12.94 10.28
C MET A 243 -0.26 -13.30 9.36
N VAL A 244 0.96 -12.91 9.72
CA VAL A 244 2.16 -13.30 8.94
C VAL A 244 2.43 -14.80 9.03
N MET A 245 2.22 -15.43 10.18
CA MET A 245 2.35 -16.89 10.31
C MET A 245 1.34 -17.62 9.45
N GLN A 246 0.08 -17.19 9.46
CA GLN A 246 -0.97 -17.76 8.64
C GLN A 246 -0.61 -17.68 7.16
N TRP A 247 -0.22 -16.50 6.68
CA TRP A 247 0.25 -16.33 5.31
C TRP A 247 1.46 -17.24 4.98
N PHE A 248 2.45 -17.29 5.87
CA PHE A 248 3.68 -18.06 5.68
C PHE A 248 3.42 -19.57 5.58
N PHE A 249 2.51 -20.12 6.39
CA PHE A 249 2.23 -21.56 6.44
C PHE A 249 1.15 -21.99 5.44
N GLU A 250 0.07 -21.21 5.29
CA GLU A 250 -1.13 -21.62 4.55
C GLU A 250 -1.18 -21.07 3.12
N GLU A 251 -0.79 -19.80 2.93
CA GLU A 251 -1.07 -19.07 1.68
C GLU A 251 0.14 -19.00 0.74
N SER A 252 1.37 -19.08 1.25
CA SER A 252 2.61 -18.94 0.47
C SER A 252 2.72 -20.02 -0.62
N PRO A 253 2.45 -19.71 -1.91
CA PRO A 253 2.37 -20.72 -2.96
C PRO A 253 3.62 -20.74 -3.85
N ASP A 254 4.65 -19.95 -3.52
CA ASP A 254 5.72 -19.64 -4.47
C ASP A 254 6.69 -20.80 -4.67
N ARG A 255 6.51 -21.48 -5.81
CA ARG A 255 7.44 -22.50 -6.32
C ARG A 255 8.77 -21.92 -6.80
N PHE A 256 8.86 -20.60 -6.98
CA PHE A 256 10.00 -19.93 -7.61
C PHE A 256 11.00 -19.36 -6.59
N HIS A 257 10.56 -18.98 -5.39
CA HIS A 257 11.40 -18.53 -4.30
C HIS A 257 10.89 -19.13 -2.98
N PRO A 258 11.40 -20.29 -2.57
CA PRO A 258 10.85 -21.02 -1.44
C PRO A 258 11.14 -20.30 -0.12
N LEU A 259 10.09 -19.75 0.50
CA LEU A 259 10.17 -19.23 1.85
C LEU A 259 10.60 -20.34 2.82
N ASN A 260 11.37 -19.96 3.83
CA ASN A 260 11.80 -20.87 4.89
C ASN A 260 11.70 -20.21 6.26
N ILE A 261 11.87 -21.00 7.33
CA ILE A 261 11.66 -20.55 8.70
C ILE A 261 12.47 -19.30 9.07
N ASN A 262 13.64 -19.07 8.46
CA ASN A 262 14.41 -17.86 8.73
C ASN A 262 13.68 -16.60 8.24
N HIS A 263 12.96 -16.67 7.12
CA HIS A 263 12.11 -15.59 6.61
C HIS A 263 11.05 -15.21 7.62
N LEU A 264 10.36 -16.20 8.21
CA LEU A 264 9.39 -15.96 9.28
C LEU A 264 10.05 -15.27 10.49
N PHE A 265 11.21 -15.73 10.94
CA PHE A 265 11.93 -15.09 12.06
C PHE A 265 12.35 -13.64 11.76
N CYS A 266 12.59 -13.31 10.49
CA CYS A 266 12.92 -11.96 10.04
C CYS A 266 11.68 -11.08 9.96
N ALA A 267 10.57 -11.60 9.45
CA ALA A 267 9.29 -10.90 9.42
C ALA A 267 8.81 -10.54 10.83
N ILE A 268 8.89 -11.47 11.78
CA ILE A 268 8.53 -11.25 13.18
C ILE A 268 9.45 -10.21 13.84
N ASN A 269 10.75 -10.25 13.54
CA ASN A 269 11.67 -9.22 14.00
C ASN A 269 11.29 -7.83 13.47
N LEU A 270 10.89 -7.73 12.21
CA LEU A 270 10.46 -6.47 11.63
C LEU A 270 9.18 -5.98 12.31
N ILE A 271 8.19 -6.85 12.50
CA ILE A 271 6.95 -6.52 13.23
C ILE A 271 7.25 -5.94 14.61
N LEU A 272 8.08 -6.63 15.41
CA LEU A 272 8.47 -6.16 16.74
C LEU A 272 9.34 -4.89 16.69
N HIS A 273 10.08 -4.69 15.60
CA HIS A 273 10.89 -3.49 15.44
C HIS A 273 10.00 -2.25 15.21
N ILE A 274 8.95 -2.38 14.40
CA ILE A 274 8.04 -1.29 14.04
C ILE A 274 6.77 -1.25 14.90
N SER A 275 6.65 -2.09 15.94
CA SER A 275 5.52 -2.06 16.88
C SER A 275 5.70 -1.00 17.96
N VAL A 276 4.59 -0.51 18.54
CA VAL A 276 4.64 0.46 19.65
C VAL A 276 5.30 -0.11 20.90
N GLU A 277 5.24 -1.43 21.06
CA GLU A 277 5.87 -2.15 22.17
C GLU A 277 7.39 -1.99 22.13
N ASN A 278 7.96 -1.42 23.20
CA ASN A 278 9.42 -1.27 23.32
C ASN A 278 10.17 -2.59 23.55
N ASN A 279 9.44 -3.67 23.79
CA ASN A 279 10.03 -4.97 24.08
C ASN A 279 10.30 -5.70 22.77
N ARG A 280 11.53 -6.22 22.62
CA ARG A 280 11.90 -7.10 21.49
C ARG A 280 11.29 -8.50 21.63
N GLY A 281 10.08 -8.60 22.17
CA GLY A 281 9.43 -9.86 22.52
C GLY A 281 7.97 -9.64 22.92
N PHE A 282 7.22 -10.75 22.99
CA PHE A 282 5.78 -10.74 23.18
C PHE A 282 5.38 -10.76 24.66
N MET A 283 4.24 -10.13 24.94
CA MET A 283 3.65 -10.12 26.28
C MET A 283 2.65 -11.25 26.52
N ASP A 284 2.06 -11.78 25.45
CA ASP A 284 1.11 -12.88 25.46
C ASP A 284 1.66 -14.10 24.70
N VAL A 285 1.04 -15.27 24.92
CA VAL A 285 1.52 -16.53 24.35
C VAL A 285 1.01 -16.83 22.93
N HIS A 286 0.13 -16.00 22.37
CA HIS A 286 -0.61 -16.37 21.16
C HIS A 286 0.28 -16.63 19.94
N PRO A 287 1.33 -15.84 19.64
CA PRO A 287 2.26 -16.13 18.55
C PRO A 287 2.93 -17.50 18.67
N LEU A 288 3.29 -17.92 19.89
CA LEU A 288 3.86 -19.24 20.13
C LEU A 288 2.82 -20.35 19.92
N VAL A 289 1.57 -20.13 20.36
CA VAL A 289 0.47 -21.06 20.14
C VAL A 289 0.24 -21.27 18.66
N GLN A 290 0.17 -20.20 17.88
CA GLN A 290 -0.04 -20.25 16.43
C GLN A 290 1.08 -21.00 15.72
N LEU A 291 2.34 -20.74 16.10
CA LEU A 291 3.49 -21.46 15.55
C LEU A 291 3.42 -22.97 15.84
N ILE A 292 3.07 -23.35 17.07
CA ILE A 292 2.94 -24.76 17.45
C ILE A 292 1.79 -25.42 16.68
N ASP A 293 0.67 -24.73 16.51
CA ASP A 293 -0.48 -25.23 15.77
C ASP A 293 -0.10 -25.58 14.33
N HIS A 294 0.48 -24.64 13.56
CA HIS A 294 0.91 -24.90 12.19
C HIS A 294 2.00 -25.97 12.08
N MET A 295 2.87 -26.09 13.09
CA MET A 295 3.98 -27.05 13.05
C MET A 295 3.57 -28.48 13.47
N TYR A 296 2.54 -28.66 14.30
CA TYR A 296 2.22 -29.97 14.91
C TYR A 296 0.77 -30.42 14.72
N ILE A 297 -0.17 -29.52 14.50
CA ILE A 297 -1.61 -29.80 14.44
C ILE A 297 -2.11 -29.58 13.00
N SER A 298 -2.05 -28.33 12.54
CA SER A 298 -2.50 -27.89 11.22
C SER A 298 -1.36 -28.03 10.21
N LEU A 299 -0.97 -29.28 9.94
CA LEU A 299 0.16 -29.61 9.08
C LEU A 299 -0.08 -29.14 7.64
N THR A 300 0.83 -28.32 7.13
CA THR A 300 0.77 -27.83 5.74
C THR A 300 1.54 -28.76 4.81
N SER A 301 1.10 -28.85 3.55
CA SER A 301 1.63 -29.81 2.56
C SER A 301 3.12 -29.63 2.25
N HIS A 302 3.63 -28.41 2.42
CA HIS A 302 5.01 -28.00 2.15
C HIS A 302 5.77 -27.69 3.44
N LEU A 303 5.31 -28.18 4.60
CA LEU A 303 5.96 -27.93 5.89
C LEU A 303 7.43 -28.38 5.91
N SER A 304 7.77 -29.49 5.26
CA SER A 304 9.15 -29.96 5.17
C SER A 304 10.05 -28.93 4.47
N GLN A 305 9.57 -28.27 3.42
CA GLN A 305 10.24 -27.17 2.75
C GLN A 305 10.44 -25.96 3.67
N LEU A 306 9.36 -25.47 4.28
CA LEU A 306 9.41 -24.31 5.17
C LEU A 306 10.41 -24.51 6.33
N LEU A 307 10.52 -25.72 6.86
CA LEU A 307 11.38 -26.02 8.00
C LEU A 307 12.83 -26.40 7.62
N LEU A 308 13.16 -26.41 6.32
CA LEU A 308 14.44 -26.85 5.75
C LEU A 308 14.73 -28.34 6.02
N CYS A 309 13.70 -29.17 5.83
CA CYS A 309 13.68 -30.61 6.06
C CYS A 309 13.40 -31.43 4.79
N GLU A 310 13.40 -30.85 3.59
CA GLU A 310 13.00 -31.55 2.35
C GLU A 310 13.78 -32.84 2.09
N ARG A 311 15.05 -32.88 2.51
CA ARG A 311 15.96 -34.02 2.34
C ARG A 311 15.96 -34.98 3.55
N LEU A 312 15.16 -34.71 4.57
CA LEU A 312 15.07 -35.54 5.77
C LEU A 312 13.89 -36.51 5.64
N GLU A 313 14.19 -37.80 5.65
CA GLU A 313 13.17 -38.86 5.65
C GLU A 313 12.87 -39.36 7.08
N ASP A 314 13.81 -39.21 8.00
CA ASP A 314 13.66 -39.70 9.38
C ASP A 314 12.68 -38.80 10.19
N PRO A 315 11.54 -39.36 10.64
CA PRO A 315 10.56 -38.60 11.43
C PRO A 315 11.13 -38.07 12.75
N VAL A 316 12.12 -38.74 13.33
CA VAL A 316 12.78 -38.30 14.57
C VAL A 316 13.56 -37.02 14.34
N LEU A 317 14.35 -36.95 13.25
CA LEU A 317 15.11 -35.76 12.89
C LEU A 317 14.20 -34.56 12.56
N ILE A 318 13.07 -34.81 11.89
CA ILE A 318 12.06 -33.78 11.63
C ILE A 318 11.47 -33.26 12.94
N SER A 319 11.10 -34.15 13.87
CA SER A 319 10.59 -33.76 15.19
C SER A 319 11.62 -32.97 16.00
N ASP A 320 12.89 -33.37 15.97
CA ASP A 320 13.97 -32.67 16.68
C ASP A 320 14.23 -31.29 16.05
N ARG A 321 14.11 -31.15 14.72
CA ARG A 321 14.16 -29.85 14.04
C ARG A 321 13.01 -28.94 14.44
N LYS A 322 11.78 -29.47 14.51
CA LYS A 322 10.62 -28.71 15.01
C LYS A 322 10.86 -28.23 16.44
N GLY A 323 11.34 -29.10 17.32
CA GLY A 323 11.71 -28.75 18.70
C GLY A 323 12.76 -27.63 18.78
N LYS A 324 13.83 -27.70 17.98
CA LYS A 324 14.87 -26.65 17.90
C LYS A 324 14.30 -25.29 17.46
N ILE A 325 13.35 -25.29 16.53
CA ILE A 325 12.68 -24.06 16.07
C ILE A 325 11.85 -23.43 17.19
N ILE A 326 11.08 -24.24 17.94
CA ILE A 326 10.31 -23.76 19.10
C ILE A 326 11.24 -23.20 20.19
N VAL A 327 12.32 -23.90 20.52
CA VAL A 327 13.32 -23.39 21.49
C VAL A 327 13.90 -22.06 21.03
N LYS A 328 14.26 -21.94 19.75
CA LYS A 328 14.77 -20.69 19.17
C LYS A 328 13.73 -19.57 19.26
N PHE A 329 12.45 -19.87 19.01
CA PHE A 329 11.35 -18.92 19.11
C PHE A 329 11.20 -18.37 20.53
N ILE A 330 11.10 -19.26 21.52
CA ILE A 330 10.96 -18.89 22.93
C ILE A 330 12.17 -18.06 23.40
N ASN A 331 13.39 -18.53 23.12
CA ASN A 331 14.61 -17.83 23.52
C ASN A 331 14.74 -16.45 22.87
N LYS A 332 14.18 -16.25 21.68
CA LYS A 332 14.28 -14.98 20.95
C LYS A 332 13.19 -14.00 21.37
N PHE A 333 11.95 -14.45 21.54
CA PHE A 333 10.79 -13.57 21.69
C PHE A 333 10.14 -13.61 23.08
N TYR A 334 10.48 -14.56 23.94
CA TYR A 334 9.92 -14.68 25.30
C TYR A 334 10.98 -14.61 26.40
N ARG A 335 12.24 -14.31 26.06
CA ARG A 335 13.36 -14.25 27.03
C ARG A 335 13.06 -13.38 28.25
N ASN A 336 12.35 -12.27 28.04
CA ASN A 336 12.03 -11.30 29.08
C ASN A 336 10.64 -11.53 29.71
N ASN A 337 9.88 -12.50 29.21
CA ASN A 337 8.52 -12.78 29.66
C ASN A 337 8.23 -14.30 29.65
N LEU A 338 8.95 -15.03 30.50
CA LEU A 338 8.73 -16.47 30.66
C LEU A 338 7.38 -16.79 31.32
N ARG A 339 6.72 -15.80 31.94
CA ARG A 339 5.39 -15.99 32.55
C ARG A 339 4.33 -16.33 31.51
N ALA A 340 4.42 -15.78 30.30
CA ALA A 340 3.52 -16.13 29.20
C ALA A 340 3.54 -17.63 28.86
N LEU A 341 4.66 -18.34 29.11
CA LEU A 341 4.75 -19.79 28.90
C LEU A 341 3.90 -20.62 29.88
N SER A 342 3.27 -19.97 30.86
CA SER A 342 2.36 -20.61 31.82
C SER A 342 0.88 -20.34 31.51
N GLU A 343 0.58 -19.63 30.42
CA GLU A 343 -0.80 -19.33 30.02
C GLU A 343 -1.57 -20.56 29.54
N ASP A 344 -2.86 -20.61 29.88
CA ASP A 344 -3.68 -21.79 29.65
C ASP A 344 -3.81 -22.18 28.17
N ALA A 345 -3.83 -21.19 27.28
CA ALA A 345 -3.95 -21.41 25.85
C ALA A 345 -2.80 -22.29 25.33
N LEU A 346 -1.57 -22.02 25.77
CA LEU A 346 -0.39 -22.81 25.39
C LEU A 346 -0.52 -24.26 25.80
N TRP A 347 -0.82 -24.52 27.07
CA TRP A 347 -0.86 -25.88 27.61
C TRP A 347 -1.99 -26.71 26.98
N ARG A 348 -3.15 -26.10 26.70
CA ARG A 348 -4.21 -26.77 25.92
C ARG A 348 -3.72 -27.18 24.53
N THR A 349 -3.00 -26.30 23.84
CA THR A 349 -2.40 -26.62 22.53
C THR A 349 -1.35 -27.71 22.65
N LEU A 350 -0.47 -27.67 23.67
CA LEU A 350 0.53 -28.72 23.91
C LEU A 350 -0.09 -30.09 24.15
N HIS A 351 -1.14 -30.19 24.95
CA HIS A 351 -1.85 -31.45 25.16
C HIS A 351 -2.46 -31.99 23.86
N ARG A 352 -2.97 -31.11 22.99
CA ARG A 352 -3.48 -31.49 21.66
C ARG A 352 -2.39 -32.05 20.74
N THR A 353 -1.16 -31.54 20.82
CA THR A 353 -0.04 -32.06 19.99
C THR A 353 0.35 -33.51 20.31
N LYS A 354 0.02 -34.01 21.51
CA LYS A 354 0.42 -35.34 22.01
C LYS A 354 1.94 -35.61 21.93
N ASN A 355 2.78 -34.57 21.96
CA ASN A 355 4.23 -34.70 21.87
C ASN A 355 4.90 -34.51 23.25
N PRO A 356 5.36 -35.59 23.92
CA PRO A 356 5.94 -35.48 25.26
C PRO A 356 7.27 -34.73 25.29
N LYS A 357 8.08 -34.82 24.22
CA LYS A 357 9.35 -34.08 24.12
C LYS A 357 9.12 -32.57 24.08
N LEU A 358 8.07 -32.12 23.38
CA LEU A 358 7.71 -30.70 23.29
C LEU A 358 7.25 -30.17 24.66
N LEU A 359 6.42 -30.95 25.37
CA LEU A 359 5.98 -30.63 26.73
C LEU A 359 7.17 -30.49 27.69
N GLU A 360 8.09 -31.46 27.66
CA GLU A 360 9.31 -31.44 28.48
C GLU A 360 10.18 -30.23 28.14
N THR A 361 10.32 -29.89 26.86
CA THR A 361 11.09 -28.74 26.40
C THR A 361 10.55 -27.43 26.96
N ILE A 362 9.23 -27.20 26.91
CA ILE A 362 8.62 -25.97 27.42
C ILE A 362 8.70 -25.90 28.95
N THR A 363 8.59 -27.05 29.62
CA THR A 363 8.78 -27.14 31.07
C THR A 363 10.22 -26.77 31.45
N LYS A 364 11.23 -27.26 30.71
CA LYS A 364 12.65 -26.91 30.89
C LYS A 364 12.92 -25.42 30.67
N LEU A 365 12.16 -24.77 29.79
CA LEU A 365 12.25 -23.33 29.53
C LEU A 365 11.49 -22.48 30.57
N GLY A 366 10.93 -23.11 31.60
CA GLY A 366 10.32 -22.43 32.75
C GLY A 366 8.80 -22.29 32.70
N GLY A 367 8.14 -22.80 31.65
CA GLY A 367 6.68 -22.85 31.60
C GLY A 367 6.11 -23.82 32.63
N LYS A 368 4.99 -23.48 33.26
CA LYS A 368 4.27 -24.37 34.18
C LYS A 368 2.78 -24.40 33.85
N PRO A 369 2.13 -25.58 33.79
CA PRO A 369 0.70 -25.64 33.56
C PRO A 369 -0.06 -25.04 34.76
N SER A 370 -1.17 -24.37 34.49
CA SER A 370 -2.10 -23.99 35.55
C SER A 370 -2.87 -25.21 36.05
N PHE A 371 -3.37 -25.14 37.29
CA PHE A 371 -4.16 -26.21 37.90
C PHE A 371 -5.43 -26.55 37.12
N ASN A 372 -5.95 -25.63 36.30
CA ASN A 372 -7.19 -25.80 35.55
C ASN A 372 -7.04 -26.71 34.32
N ILE A 373 -5.82 -26.99 33.87
CA ILE A 373 -5.54 -27.78 32.65
C ILE A 373 -5.14 -29.22 32.98
N MET A 374 -4.73 -29.47 34.23
CA MET A 374 -4.40 -30.81 34.71
C MET A 374 -5.64 -31.66 35.08
N LYS A 375 -6.85 -31.12 34.86
CA LYS A 375 -8.12 -31.86 34.93
C LYS A 375 -8.55 -32.24 33.52
#